data_AF-A0A2E9WC61-F1
#
_entry.id   AF-A0A2E9WC61-F1
#
_cell.length_a   1.000
_cell.length_b   1.000
_cell.length_c   1.000
_cell.angle_alpha   90.00
_cell.angle_beta   90.00
_cell.angle_gamma   90.00
#
_symmetry.space_group_name_H-M   'P 1'
#
loop_
_entity.id
_entity.type
_entity.pdbx_description
1 polymer ?
#
loop_
_entity_poly.entity_id
_entity_poly.type
_entity_poly.pdbx_seq_one_letter_code
_entity_poly.pdbx_strand_id
1 'polypeptide(L)'
;MTKAVLWTAQDAQTATGGTTSGDWTVSGISIDSRKVTKGDLFIALKGPNFDGHTFAQAALDAGASAVMVDDATGITDPDKILLVDDTMAALNRL
;
A
#
# COMPACT_ATOMS: atom_id res chain seq x y z
N MET A 1 -6.70 14.98 16.66
CA MET A 1 -7.43 15.29 15.42
C MET A 1 -7.29 14.09 14.50
N THR A 2 -8.39 13.50 14.03
CA THR A 2 -8.35 12.43 13.01
C THR A 2 -7.95 13.06 11.67
N LYS A 3 -6.95 12.49 10.98
CA LYS A 3 -6.62 12.90 9.60
C LYS A 3 -7.82 12.60 8.68
N ALA A 4 -8.03 13.43 7.66
CA ALA A 4 -9.03 13.18 6.63
C ALA A 4 -8.69 11.92 5.84
N VAL A 5 -9.72 11.17 5.41
CA VAL A 5 -9.55 10.03 4.50
C VAL A 5 -9.08 10.56 3.15
N LEU A 6 -8.00 9.96 2.64
CA LEU A 6 -7.40 10.27 1.35
C LEU A 6 -7.85 9.28 0.28
N TRP A 7 -7.82 7.97 0.60
CA TRP A 7 -8.30 6.91 -0.28
C TRP A 7 -9.10 5.87 0.50
N THR A 8 -10.14 5.36 -0.13
CA THR A 8 -10.79 4.10 0.25
C THR A 8 -10.19 2.96 -0.56
N ALA A 9 -10.36 1.72 -0.07
CA ALA A 9 -10.00 0.52 -0.82
C ALA A 9 -10.63 0.51 -2.23
N GLN A 10 -11.92 0.84 -2.32
CA GLN A 10 -12.66 0.83 -3.58
C GLN A 10 -12.17 1.90 -4.58
N ASP A 11 -11.90 3.12 -4.11
CA ASP A 11 -11.36 4.19 -4.95
C ASP A 11 -9.96 3.84 -5.46
N ALA A 12 -9.11 3.28 -4.59
CA ALA A 12 -7.77 2.85 -4.94
C ALA A 12 -7.78 1.69 -5.94
N GLN A 13 -8.66 0.70 -5.80
CA GLN A 13 -8.86 -0.36 -6.80
C GLN A 13 -9.24 0.23 -8.17
N THR A 14 -10.20 1.16 -8.18
CA THR A 14 -10.68 1.79 -9.41
C THR A 14 -9.57 2.59 -10.11
N ALA A 15 -8.81 3.38 -9.35
CA ALA A 15 -7.75 4.22 -9.89
C ALA A 15 -6.55 3.38 -10.40
N THR A 16 -6.14 2.38 -9.63
CA THR A 16 -4.93 1.61 -9.94
C THR A 16 -5.18 0.47 -10.93
N GLY A 17 -6.41 -0.03 -11.01
CA GLY A 17 -6.75 -1.30 -11.65
C GLY A 17 -6.44 -2.53 -10.79
N GLY A 18 -6.05 -2.31 -9.53
CA GLY A 18 -5.69 -3.37 -8.59
C GLY A 18 -6.88 -4.09 -7.94
N THR A 19 -6.56 -5.11 -7.15
CA THR A 19 -7.53 -5.90 -6.39
C THR A 19 -7.18 -5.92 -4.91
N THR A 20 -8.20 -5.88 -4.06
CA THR A 20 -8.07 -6.03 -2.60
C THR A 20 -9.30 -6.78 -2.08
N SER A 21 -9.14 -7.54 -0.99
CA SER A 21 -10.25 -8.26 -0.35
C SER A 21 -10.84 -7.52 0.85
N GLY A 22 -10.11 -6.56 1.43
CA GLY A 22 -10.55 -5.86 2.62
C GLY A 22 -11.13 -4.48 2.37
N ASP A 23 -11.74 -3.94 3.41
CA ASP A 23 -12.33 -2.60 3.45
C ASP A 23 -11.48 -1.71 4.37
N TRP A 24 -10.55 -0.97 3.77
CA TRP A 24 -9.64 -0.09 4.46
C TRP A 24 -9.74 1.34 3.94
N THR A 25 -9.37 2.28 4.81
CA THR A 25 -9.19 3.69 4.47
C THR A 25 -7.80 4.14 4.88
N VAL A 26 -7.18 4.95 4.03
CA VAL A 26 -5.86 5.54 4.29
C VAL A 26 -5.97 7.05 4.31
N SER A 27 -5.09 7.70 5.05
CA SER A 27 -5.03 9.15 5.26
C SER A 27 -3.70 9.76 4.80
N GLY A 28 -2.87 8.94 4.16
CA GLY A 28 -1.57 9.31 3.64
C GLY A 28 -1.01 8.19 2.76
N ILE A 29 0.07 8.51 2.05
CA ILE A 29 0.81 7.59 1.18
C ILE A 29 2.28 7.67 1.56
N SER A 30 2.95 6.53 1.62
CA SER A 30 4.41 6.47 1.78
C SER A 30 5.03 5.44 0.83
N ILE A 31 6.16 5.81 0.22
CA ILE A 31 7.03 4.90 -0.55
C ILE A 31 8.31 4.54 0.22
N ASP A 32 8.48 5.09 1.43
CA ASP A 32 9.63 4.84 2.31
C ASP A 32 9.10 4.18 3.58
N SER A 33 9.38 2.89 3.74
CA SER A 33 8.90 2.09 4.88
C SER A 33 9.33 2.67 6.22
N ARG A 34 10.47 3.38 6.27
CA ARG A 34 10.99 4.04 7.48
C ARG A 34 10.19 5.26 7.90
N LYS A 35 9.35 5.80 7.01
CA LYS A 35 8.51 6.99 7.23
C LYS A 35 7.03 6.65 7.37
N VAL A 36 6.67 5.36 7.28
CA VAL A 36 5.29 4.91 7.44
C VAL A 36 4.76 5.36 8.79
N THR A 37 3.56 5.94 8.76
CA THR A 37 2.81 6.31 9.96
C THR A 37 1.46 5.64 9.97
N LYS A 38 0.81 5.66 11.14
CA LYS A 38 -0.52 5.10 11.30
C LYS A 38 -1.49 5.68 10.28
N GLY A 39 -2.10 4.81 9.49
CA GLY A 39 -3.11 5.19 8.51
C GLY A 39 -2.57 5.45 7.10
N ASP A 40 -1.29 5.23 6.83
CA ASP A 40 -0.74 5.36 5.48
C ASP A 40 -1.03 4.13 4.61
N LEU A 41 -1.10 4.33 3.30
CA LEU A 41 -0.89 3.30 2.29
C LEU A 41 0.61 3.24 2.00
N PHE A 42 1.25 2.11 2.27
CA PHE A 42 2.64 1.91 1.87
C PHE A 42 2.70 1.33 0.45
N ILE A 43 3.46 1.96 -0.44
CA ILE A 43 3.59 1.54 -1.84
C ILE A 43 4.99 0.93 -2.03
N ALA A 44 5.02 -0.37 -2.29
CA ALA A 44 6.25 -1.14 -2.44
C ALA A 44 6.86 -0.93 -3.83
N LEU A 45 7.73 0.06 -3.98
CA LEU A 45 8.44 0.28 -5.23
C LEU A 45 9.70 -0.59 -5.33
N LYS A 46 9.97 -1.08 -6.54
CA LYS A 46 11.21 -1.79 -6.88
C LYS A 46 12.14 -0.90 -7.70
N GLY A 47 13.41 -0.88 -7.33
CA GLY A 47 14.47 -0.17 -8.03
C GLY A 47 15.70 -1.06 -8.24
N PRO A 48 16.78 -0.54 -8.86
CA PRO A 48 17.95 -1.34 -9.24
C PRO A 48 18.66 -2.01 -8.06
N ASN A 49 18.63 -1.39 -6.88
CA ASN A 49 19.35 -1.84 -5.69
C ASN A 49 18.42 -2.08 -4.49
N PHE A 50 17.11 -2.01 -4.68
CA PHE A 50 16.15 -2.02 -3.58
C PHE A 50 14.82 -2.64 -4.01
N ASP A 51 14.21 -3.42 -3.14
CA ASP A 51 12.89 -4.01 -3.36
C ASP A 51 11.99 -3.71 -2.15
N GLY A 52 11.05 -2.77 -2.33
CA GLY A 52 10.11 -2.33 -1.31
C GLY A 52 9.21 -3.44 -0.77
N HIS A 53 9.00 -4.51 -1.54
CA HIS A 53 8.12 -5.62 -1.16
C HIS A 53 8.60 -6.34 0.09
N THR A 54 9.92 -6.43 0.26
CA THR A 54 10.55 -7.01 1.46
C THR A 54 10.20 -6.27 2.75
N PHE A 55 9.65 -5.05 2.66
CA PHE A 55 9.24 -4.23 3.79
C PHE A 55 7.71 -4.10 3.93
N ALA A 56 6.91 -4.72 3.06
CA ALA A 56 5.46 -4.57 3.08
C ALA A 56 4.85 -5.03 4.42
N GLN A 57 5.24 -6.22 4.92
CA GLN A 57 4.78 -6.69 6.22
C GLN A 57 5.22 -5.76 7.36
N ALA A 58 6.48 -5.31 7.34
CA ALA A 58 6.99 -4.39 8.35
C ALA A 58 6.27 -3.02 8.33
N ALA A 59 5.82 -2.55 7.17
CA ALA A 59 5.02 -1.34 7.05
C ALA A 59 3.63 -1.51 7.68
N LEU A 60 2.98 -2.67 7.49
CA LEU A 60 1.73 -3.01 8.19
C LEU A 60 1.94 -3.04 9.70
N ASP A 61 3.02 -3.68 10.16
CA ASP A 61 3.37 -3.75 11.58
C ASP A 61 3.66 -2.36 12.18
N ALA A 62 4.19 -1.43 11.37
CA ALA A 62 4.40 -0.02 11.73
C ALA A 62 3.12 0.84 11.70
N GLY A 63 1.98 0.27 11.27
CA GLY A 63 0.67 0.91 11.31
C GLY A 63 0.13 1.40 9.97
N ALA A 64 0.73 1.02 8.84
CA ALA A 64 0.09 1.20 7.55
C ALA A 64 -1.30 0.53 7.55
N SER A 65 -2.30 1.22 7.03
CA SER A 65 -3.64 0.65 6.90
C SER A 65 -3.71 -0.39 5.79
N ALA A 66 -2.88 -0.24 4.76
CA ALA A 66 -2.77 -1.14 3.62
C ALA A 66 -1.41 -1.02 2.95
N VAL A 67 -1.10 -1.98 2.08
CA VAL A 67 0.09 -2.00 1.22
C VAL A 67 -0.30 -2.21 -0.24
N MET A 68 0.33 -1.47 -1.15
CA MET A 68 0.23 -1.70 -2.59
C MET A 68 1.48 -2.41 -3.09
N VAL A 69 1.30 -3.58 -3.68
CA VAL A 69 2.35 -4.52 -4.09
C VAL A 69 2.01 -5.15 -5.43
N ASP A 70 3.02 -5.60 -6.17
CA ASP A 70 2.86 -6.50 -7.33
C ASP A 70 3.18 -7.96 -6.99
N ASP A 71 3.80 -8.21 -5.84
CA ASP A 71 3.98 -9.52 -5.22
C ASP A 71 3.55 -9.48 -3.75
N ALA A 72 2.58 -10.32 -3.39
CA ALA A 72 2.03 -10.43 -2.03
C ALA A 72 2.84 -11.36 -1.11
N THR A 73 3.95 -11.94 -1.59
CA THR A 73 4.75 -12.91 -0.84
C THR A 73 5.23 -12.35 0.51
N GLY A 74 4.95 -13.10 1.57
CA GLY A 74 5.40 -12.77 2.92
C GLY A 74 4.48 -11.82 3.70
N ILE A 75 3.36 -11.39 3.12
CA ILE A 75 2.34 -10.60 3.83
C ILE A 75 1.31 -11.55 4.45
N THR A 76 1.02 -11.37 5.73
CA THR A 76 0.16 -12.28 6.50
C THR A 76 -1.31 -11.88 6.52
N ASP A 77 -1.62 -10.62 6.25
CA ASP A 77 -2.97 -10.04 6.31
C ASP A 77 -3.46 -9.69 4.89
N PRO A 78 -4.18 -10.61 4.21
CA PRO A 78 -4.60 -10.41 2.82
C PRO A 78 -5.60 -9.27 2.64
N ASP A 79 -6.36 -8.93 3.68
CA ASP A 79 -7.37 -7.86 3.63
C ASP A 79 -6.74 -6.47 3.56
N LYS A 80 -5.43 -6.36 3.77
CA LYS A 80 -4.68 -5.10 3.68
C LYS A 80 -3.81 -4.99 2.43
N ILE A 81 -4.00 -5.90 1.47
CA ILE A 81 -3.20 -5.94 0.25
C ILE A 81 -4.00 -5.32 -0.90
N LEU A 82 -3.44 -4.29 -1.53
CA LEU A 82 -3.82 -3.84 -2.87
C LEU A 82 -2.82 -4.44 -3.87
N LEU A 83 -3.22 -5.55 -4.49
CA LEU A 83 -2.41 -6.24 -5.49
C LEU A 83 -2.60 -5.58 -6.86
N VAL A 84 -1.52 -5.15 -7.49
CA VAL A 84 -1.48 -4.50 -8.82
C VAL A 84 -0.50 -5.21 -9.75
N ASP A 85 -0.62 -5.01 -11.06
CA ASP A 85 0.32 -5.59 -12.03
C ASP A 85 1.69 -4.91 -12.01
N ASP A 86 1.74 -3.60 -11.74
CA ASP A 86 2.96 -2.79 -11.66
C ASP A 86 2.76 -1.66 -10.65
N THR A 87 3.57 -1.66 -9.58
CA THR A 87 3.47 -0.71 -8.46
C THR A 87 3.79 0.73 -8.85
N MET A 88 4.68 0.97 -9.80
CA MET A 88 5.04 2.31 -10.27
C MET A 88 3.97 2.88 -11.19
N ALA A 89 3.43 2.07 -12.09
CA ALA A 89 2.33 2.46 -12.97
C ALA A 89 1.06 2.76 -12.17
N ALA A 90 0.78 1.95 -11.14
CA ALA A 90 -0.35 2.18 -10.23
C ALA A 90 -0.19 3.48 -9.43
N LEU A 91 1.01 3.77 -8.89
CA LEU A 91 1.29 5.01 -8.18
C LEU A 91 1.00 6.25 -9.04
N ASN A 92 1.35 6.23 -10.33
CA ASN A 92 1.08 7.35 -11.24
C ASN A 92 -0.42 7.61 -11.53
N ARG A 93 -1.32 6.72 -11.09
CA ARG A 93 -2.78 6.85 -11.24
C ARG A 93 -3.49 7.31 -9.97
N LEU A 94 -2.80 7.33 -8.83
CA LEU A 94 -3.27 7.89 -7.57
C LEU A 94 -3.04 9.41 -7.58
#